data_AF-A0A239IKA6-F1
#
_entry.id   AF-A0A239IKA6-F1
#
_cell.length_a   1.000
_cell.length_b   1.000
_cell.length_c   1.000
_cell.angle_alpha   90.00
_cell.angle_beta   90.00
_cell.angle_gamma   90.00
#
_symmetry.space_group_name_H-M   'P 1'
#
loop_
_entity.id
_entity.type
_entity.pdbx_description
1 polymer ?
#
loop_
_entity_poly.entity_id
_entity_poly.type
_entity_poly.pdbx_seq_one_letter_code
_entity_poly.pdbx_strand_id
1 'polypeptide(L)'
;MLDISTGKIVRVIALTREYGPDSPYLRDYISGLNEDEQISLVACMWIGRESFSADEIDEALETARQERTAPTEDYLAGMPELASFLEDGMDALGINVADEEDRLRERG
;
A
#
# COMPACT_ATOMS: atom_id res chain seq x y z
N MET A 1 12.80 -2.48 6.37
CA MET A 1 12.69 -2.42 4.89
C MET A 1 11.38 -3.09 4.49
N LEU A 2 10.60 -2.49 3.59
CA LEU A 2 9.31 -3.06 3.16
C LEU A 2 9.50 -4.45 2.54
N ASP A 3 8.65 -5.39 2.93
CA ASP A 3 8.57 -6.74 2.34
C ASP A 3 7.49 -6.76 1.24
N ILE A 4 7.47 -5.74 0.39
CA ILE A 4 6.59 -5.66 -0.77
C ILE A 4 7.32 -4.94 -1.90
N SER A 5 7.13 -5.43 -3.13
CA SER A 5 7.70 -4.80 -4.31
C SER A 5 6.98 -3.50 -4.64
N THR A 6 7.71 -2.45 -5.05
CA THR A 6 7.14 -1.18 -5.51
C THR A 6 6.02 -1.37 -6.53
N GLY A 7 6.25 -2.22 -7.55
CA GLY A 7 5.23 -2.50 -8.58
C GLY A 7 3.92 -3.08 -8.04
N LYS A 8 3.94 -3.80 -6.91
CA LYS A 8 2.72 -4.29 -6.26
C LYS A 8 1.96 -3.15 -5.59
N ILE A 9 2.64 -2.22 -4.93
CA ILE A 9 2.02 -1.02 -4.34
C ILE A 9 1.42 -0.14 -5.43
N VAL A 10 2.16 0.09 -6.52
CA VAL A 10 1.68 0.86 -7.68
C VAL A 10 0.43 0.21 -8.27
N ARG A 11 0.39 -1.13 -8.37
CA ARG A 11 -0.81 -1.83 -8.82
C ARG A 11 -2.03 -1.58 -7.90
N VAL A 12 -1.84 -1.53 -6.59
CA VAL A 12 -2.91 -1.18 -5.62
C VAL A 12 -3.41 0.25 -5.86
N ILE A 13 -2.51 1.21 -6.06
CA ILE A 13 -2.86 2.61 -6.38
C ILE A 13 -3.67 2.68 -7.67
N ALA A 14 -3.19 2.02 -8.73
CA ALA A 14 -3.88 1.98 -10.02
C ALA A 14 -5.29 1.37 -9.90
N LEU A 15 -5.43 0.24 -9.18
CA LEU A 15 -6.74 -0.40 -8.96
C LEU A 15 -7.70 0.49 -8.17
N THR A 16 -7.19 1.19 -7.15
CA THR A 16 -7.98 2.15 -6.35
C THR A 16 -8.47 3.31 -7.21
N ARG A 17 -7.63 3.84 -8.10
CA ARG A 17 -8.01 4.94 -9.02
C ARG A 17 -8.95 4.49 -10.13
N GLU A 18 -8.78 3.28 -10.66
CA GLU A 18 -9.56 2.75 -11.78
C GLU A 18 -10.96 2.30 -11.35
N TYR A 19 -11.08 1.62 -10.21
CA TYR A 19 -12.34 1.01 -9.77
C TYR A 19 -12.92 1.60 -8.48
N GLY A 20 -12.17 2.43 -7.78
CA GLY A 20 -12.53 2.95 -6.46
C GLY A 20 -12.10 2.06 -5.29
N PRO A 21 -12.15 2.60 -4.06
CA PRO A 21 -11.66 1.95 -2.85
C PRO A 21 -12.51 0.75 -2.41
N ASP A 22 -13.80 0.70 -2.77
CA ASP A 22 -14.71 -0.40 -2.44
C ASP A 22 -14.73 -1.51 -3.50
N SER A 23 -13.83 -1.45 -4.50
CA SER A 23 -13.82 -2.39 -5.61
C SER A 23 -13.49 -3.82 -5.16
N PRO A 24 -14.27 -4.83 -5.61
CA PRO A 24 -13.92 -6.23 -5.37
C PRO A 24 -12.59 -6.62 -6.03
N TYR A 25 -12.19 -5.96 -7.12
CA TYR A 25 -10.90 -6.20 -7.78
C TYR A 25 -9.71 -5.73 -6.93
N LEU A 26 -9.88 -4.62 -6.20
CA LEU A 26 -8.88 -4.14 -5.25
C LEU A 26 -8.75 -5.11 -4.09
N ARG A 27 -9.88 -5.54 -3.52
CA ARG A 27 -9.91 -6.50 -2.42
C ARG A 27 -9.26 -7.83 -2.78
N ASP A 28 -9.63 -8.40 -3.93
CA ASP A 28 -9.08 -9.67 -4.41
C ASP A 28 -7.55 -9.58 -4.60
N TYR A 29 -7.07 -8.47 -5.15
CA TYR A 29 -5.64 -8.26 -5.33
C TYR A 29 -4.89 -8.16 -3.99
N ILE A 30 -5.40 -7.42 -3.01
CA ILE A 30 -4.79 -7.30 -1.67
C ILE A 30 -4.85 -8.65 -0.94
N SER A 31 -5.95 -9.37 -1.04
CA SER A 31 -6.14 -10.70 -0.45
C SER A 31 -5.13 -11.72 -1.00
N GLY A 32 -4.74 -11.58 -2.27
CA GLY A 32 -3.72 -12.41 -2.91
C GLY A 32 -2.28 -12.10 -2.53
N LEU A 33 -2.01 -11.01 -1.81
CA LEU A 33 -0.69 -10.69 -1.28
C LEU A 33 -0.34 -11.62 -0.10
N ASN A 34 0.94 -11.90 0.09
CA ASN A 34 1.37 -12.65 1.27
C ASN A 34 1.25 -11.79 2.56
N GLU A 35 1.39 -12.42 3.73
CA GLU A 35 1.21 -11.73 5.02
C GLU A 35 2.16 -10.53 5.19
N ASP A 36 3.45 -10.71 4.91
CA ASP A 36 4.46 -9.66 5.06
C ASP A 36 4.25 -8.52 4.06
N GLU A 37 3.75 -8.83 2.85
CA GLU A 37 3.34 -7.86 1.84
C GLU A 37 2.14 -7.02 2.29
N GLN A 38 1.13 -7.67 2.88
CA GLN A 38 -0.04 -6.98 3.44
C GLN A 38 0.36 -6.05 4.60
N ILE A 39 1.23 -6.52 5.50
CA ILE A 39 1.77 -5.72 6.61
C ILE A 39 2.53 -4.51 6.08
N SER A 40 3.38 -4.72 5.07
CA SER A 40 4.16 -3.66 4.43
C SER A 40 3.28 -2.62 3.74
N LEU A 41 2.17 -3.06 3.13
CA LEU A 41 1.20 -2.16 2.51
C LEU A 41 0.49 -1.27 3.55
N VAL A 42 0.10 -1.84 4.69
CA VAL A 42 -0.50 -1.08 5.82
C VAL A 42 0.50 -0.09 6.40
N ALA A 43 1.74 -0.52 6.65
CA ALA A 43 2.78 0.36 7.18
C ALA A 43 3.08 1.53 6.23
N CYS A 44 3.18 1.26 4.92
CA CYS A 44 3.34 2.30 3.90
C CYS A 44 2.19 3.30 3.90
N MET A 45 0.94 2.81 3.96
CA MET A 45 -0.25 3.66 4.06
C MET A 45 -0.19 4.55 5.31
N TRP A 46 0.15 3.98 6.47
CA TRP A 46 0.23 4.75 7.71
C TRP A 46 1.29 5.85 7.67
N ILE A 47 2.40 5.62 6.97
CA ILE A 47 3.42 6.65 6.77
C ILE A 47 2.89 7.79 5.92
N GLY A 48 2.21 7.50 4.80
CA GLY A 48 1.62 8.57 3.98
C GLY A 48 0.43 9.27 4.62
N ARG A 49 -0.22 8.64 5.59
CA ARG A 49 -1.22 9.28 6.47
C ARG A 49 -0.58 10.02 7.65
N GLU A 50 0.75 10.11 7.70
CA GLU A 50 1.51 10.75 8.79
C GLU A 50 1.21 10.16 10.18
N SER A 51 0.76 8.90 10.25
CA SER A 51 0.56 8.18 11.51
C SER A 51 1.87 7.63 12.08
N PHE A 52 2.84 7.38 11.19
CA PHE A 52 4.23 7.07 11.50
C PHE A 52 5.13 7.86 10.56
N SER A 53 6.37 8.13 10.97
CA SER A 53 7.38 8.71 10.10
C SER A 53 8.12 7.64 9.29
N ALA A 54 8.79 8.02 8.21
CA ALA A 54 9.62 7.09 7.42
C ALA A 54 10.76 6.44 8.24
N ASP A 55 11.32 7.16 9.22
CA ASP A 55 12.32 6.64 10.18
C ASP A 55 11.71 5.64 11.17
N GLU A 56 10.39 5.63 11.34
CA GLU A 56 9.63 4.75 12.26
C GLU A 56 9.07 3.52 11.53
N ILE A 57 9.57 3.21 10.33
CA ILE A 57 9.05 2.11 9.50
C ILE A 57 9.07 0.76 10.21
N ASP A 58 10.11 0.45 10.99
CA ASP A 58 10.19 -0.82 11.72
C ASP A 58 9.12 -0.91 12.82
N GLU A 59 8.78 0.21 13.48
CA GLU A 59 7.70 0.28 14.46
C GLU A 59 6.33 0.19 13.78
N ALA A 60 6.17 0.85 12.63
CA ALA A 60 4.95 0.78 11.83
C ALA A 60 4.67 -0.66 11.35
N LEU A 61 5.71 -1.39 10.92
CA LEU A 61 5.62 -2.80 10.52
C LEU A 61 5.24 -3.70 11.70
N GLU A 62 5.89 -3.52 12.86
CA GLU A 62 5.58 -4.29 14.06
C GLU A 62 4.14 -4.04 14.52
N THR A 63 3.73 -2.77 14.54
CA THR A 63 2.36 -2.36 14.90
C THR A 63 1.35 -2.93 13.91
N ALA A 64 1.61 -2.86 12.61
CA ALA A 64 0.72 -3.41 11.58
C ALA A 64 0.57 -4.92 11.73
N ARG A 65 1.64 -5.62 12.11
CA ARG A 65 1.60 -7.06 12.40
C ARG A 65 0.74 -7.38 13.62
N GLN A 66 0.83 -6.58 14.67
CA GLN A 66 0.05 -6.76 15.91
C GLN A 66 -1.43 -6.39 15.73
N GLU A 67 -1.72 -5.32 15.00
CA GLU A 67 -3.07 -4.78 14.77
C GLU A 67 -3.85 -5.56 13.70
N ARG A 68 -3.21 -6.49 12.97
CA ARG A 68 -3.84 -7.35 11.94
C ARG A 68 -4.78 -8.39 12.56
N THR A 69 -5.89 -7.90 13.07
CA THR A 69 -6.97 -8.68 13.70
C THR A 69 -8.15 -8.93 12.75
N ALA A 70 -8.17 -8.26 11.61
CA ALA A 70 -9.14 -8.38 10.53
C ALA A 70 -8.43 -8.56 9.17
N PRO A 71 -9.13 -9.03 8.12
CA PRO A 71 -8.56 -9.12 6.78
C PRO A 71 -8.04 -7.75 6.31
N THR A 72 -6.79 -7.69 5.87
CA THR A 72 -6.14 -6.43 5.48
C THR A 72 -6.85 -5.80 4.27
N GLU A 73 -7.39 -6.63 3.38
CA GLU A 73 -8.21 -6.18 2.26
C GLU A 73 -9.46 -5.43 2.71
N ASP A 74 -10.12 -5.82 3.81
CA ASP A 74 -11.29 -5.12 4.33
C ASP A 74 -10.92 -3.83 5.06
N TYR A 75 -9.71 -3.76 5.65
CA TYR A 75 -9.20 -2.56 6.30
C TYR A 75 -8.82 -1.49 5.28
N LEU A 76 -8.09 -1.87 4.23
CA LEU A 76 -7.63 -0.93 3.21
C LEU A 76 -8.73 -0.59 2.19
N ALA A 77 -9.55 -1.57 1.80
CA ALA A 77 -10.67 -1.30 0.91
C ALA A 77 -11.76 -0.51 1.63
N GLY A 78 -12.25 0.53 0.98
CA GLY A 78 -13.20 1.50 1.55
C GLY A 78 -12.53 2.78 2.06
N MET A 79 -11.19 2.86 2.06
CA MET A 79 -10.46 4.11 2.34
C MET A 79 -10.39 4.98 1.08
N PRO A 80 -11.11 6.12 1.02
CA PRO A 80 -11.17 6.94 -0.20
C PRO A 80 -9.81 7.50 -0.63
N GLU A 81 -8.96 7.78 0.34
CA GLU A 81 -7.63 8.38 0.14
C GLU A 81 -6.50 7.33 0.13
N LEU A 82 -6.82 6.03 0.02
CA LEU A 82 -5.83 4.95 0.01
C LEU A 82 -4.73 5.18 -1.04
N ALA A 83 -5.11 5.57 -2.25
CA ALA A 83 -4.17 5.84 -3.33
C ALA A 83 -3.17 6.95 -2.92
N SER A 84 -3.69 8.08 -2.45
CA SER A 84 -2.88 9.22 -2.00
C SER A 84 -1.94 8.82 -0.85
N PHE A 85 -2.45 8.12 0.17
CA PHE A 85 -1.62 7.68 1.29
C PHE A 85 -0.51 6.71 0.88
N LEU A 86 -0.75 5.82 -0.08
CA LEU A 86 0.30 4.94 -0.58
C LEU A 86 1.35 5.70 -1.39
N GLU A 87 0.94 6.70 -2.17
CA GLU A 87 1.87 7.57 -2.90
C GLU A 87 2.75 8.39 -1.95
N ASP A 88 2.12 9.07 -0.99
CA ASP A 88 2.82 9.88 0.01
C ASP A 88 3.74 9.02 0.89
N GLY A 89 3.31 7.81 1.25
CA GLY A 89 4.11 6.86 2.01
C GLY A 89 5.32 6.35 1.25
N MET A 90 5.17 6.06 -0.05
CA MET A 90 6.30 5.69 -0.90
C MET A 90 7.28 6.85 -1.07
N ASP A 91 6.79 8.08 -1.30
CA ASP A 91 7.65 9.28 -1.42
C ASP A 91 8.44 9.52 -0.14
N ALA A 92 7.78 9.43 1.03
CA ALA A 92 8.42 9.56 2.34
C ALA A 92 9.51 8.49 2.57
N LEU A 93 9.31 7.28 2.05
CA LEU A 93 10.30 6.19 2.10
C LEU A 93 11.40 6.32 1.04
N GLY A 94 11.38 7.38 0.21
CA GLY A 94 12.34 7.61 -0.86
C GLY A 94 12.13 6.71 -2.09
N ILE A 95 10.94 6.12 -2.23
CA ILE A 95 10.55 5.24 -3.33
C ILE A 95 9.82 6.08 -4.37
N ASN A 96 10.45 6.31 -5.52
CA ASN A 96 9.86 7.11 -6.58
C ASN A 96 8.78 6.32 -7.35
N VAL A 97 7.52 6.64 -7.07
CA VAL A 97 6.32 6.04 -7.68
C VAL A 97 6.22 6.35 -9.17
N ALA A 98 6.61 7.55 -9.58
CA ALA A 98 6.46 8.03 -10.96
C ALA A 98 7.33 7.25 -11.95
N ASP A 99 8.53 6.83 -11.52
CA ASP A 99 9.45 6.02 -12.35
C ASP A 99 8.87 4.61 -12.60
N GLU A 100 8.12 4.08 -11.63
CA GLU A 100 7.59 2.72 -11.69
C GLU A 100 6.21 2.65 -12.39
N GLU A 101 5.38 3.70 -12.25
CA GLU A 101 4.15 3.90 -13.04
C GLU A 101 4.44 3.95 -14.55
N ASP A 102 5.54 4.62 -14.95
CA ASP A 102 5.96 4.71 -16.36
C ASP A 102 6.31 3.32 -16.92
N ARG A 103 7.09 2.52 -16.18
CA ARG A 103 7.43 1.14 -16.57
C ARG A 103 6.22 0.21 -16.65
N LEU A 104 5.21 0.43 -15.82
CA LEU A 104 3.95 -0.33 -15.86
C LEU A 104 3.16 -0.01 -17.13
N ARG A 105 3.20 1.23 -17.62
CA ARG A 105 2.58 1.64 -18.89
C ARG A 105 3.34 1.16 -20.11
N GLU A 106 4.66 1.03 -20.05
CA GLU A 106 5.49 0.54 -21.17
C GLU A 106 5.37 -0.98 -21.40
N ARG A 107 4.84 -1.74 -20.42
CA ARG A 107 4.67 -3.21 -20.49
C ARG A 107 3.26 -3.67 -20.85
N GLY A 108 2.31 -2.76 -21.06
CA GLY A 108 0.93 -3.04 -21.52
C GLY A 108 0.79 -2.92 -23.04
#